data_AF-A0A5C6C2I0-F1
#
_entry.id   AF-A0A5C6C2I0-F1
#
_cell.length_a   1.000
_cell.length_b   1.000
_cell.length_c   1.000
_cell.angle_alpha   90.00
_cell.angle_beta   90.00
_cell.angle_gamma   90.00
#
_symmetry.space_group_name_H-M   'P 1'
#
loop_
_entity.id
_entity.type
_entity.pdbx_description
1 polymer ?
#
loop_
_entity_poly.entity_id
_entity_poly.type
_entity_poly.pdbx_seq_one_letter_code
_entity_poly.pdbx_strand_id
1 'polypeptide(L)'
;MLAKLTQQDLIELIGKESGRCVSILMPTYESGPETAQNSIRFKNLATQAIENTSDSCEKLQHRLQELSRLGQDDNFWQHQSAGLAIFVCEHGEQRFWLPQSPRETVYVGKEYCVEPVAAMGSVVAQPID
;
A
#
# COMPACT_ATOMS: atom_id res chain seq x y z
N MET A 1 14.01 0.79 -6.53
CA MET A 1 13.44 2.14 -6.34
C MET A 1 11.93 2.00 -6.52
N LEU A 2 11.12 2.27 -5.50
CA LEU A 2 9.67 2.19 -5.65
C LEU A 2 9.17 3.31 -6.55
N ALA A 3 8.10 3.05 -7.31
CA ALA A 3 7.49 4.04 -8.18
C ALA A 3 6.65 5.04 -7.38
N LYS A 4 6.61 6.29 -7.86
CA LYS A 4 5.55 7.23 -7.49
C LYS A 4 4.29 6.79 -8.22
N LEU A 5 3.16 6.82 -7.53
CA LEU A 5 1.89 6.47 -8.14
C LEU A 5 1.49 7.49 -9.21
N THR A 6 1.11 7.01 -10.39
CA THR A 6 0.52 7.83 -11.47
C THR A 6 -0.92 7.43 -11.77
N GLN A 7 -1.61 8.24 -12.58
CA GLN A 7 -2.96 7.91 -13.05
C GLN A 7 -2.98 6.61 -13.88
N GLN A 8 -1.91 6.31 -14.63
CA GLN A 8 -1.82 5.06 -15.39
C GLN A 8 -1.71 3.85 -14.45
N ASP A 9 -0.95 3.96 -13.36
CA ASP A 9 -0.89 2.90 -12.33
C ASP A 9 -2.27 2.66 -11.70
N LEU A 10 -3.06 3.71 -11.46
CA LEU A 10 -4.43 3.57 -10.95
C LEU A 10 -5.32 2.81 -11.93
N ILE A 11 -5.27 3.15 -13.22
CA ILE A 11 -6.03 2.44 -14.27
C ILE A 11 -5.59 0.99 -14.35
N GLU A 12 -4.29 0.71 -14.24
CA GLU A 12 -3.77 -0.66 -14.20
C GLU A 12 -4.20 -1.41 -12.94
N LEU A 13 -4.34 -0.76 -11.79
CA LEU A 13 -4.82 -1.42 -10.57
C LEU A 13 -6.31 -1.80 -10.68
N ILE A 14 -7.10 -1.01 -11.44
CA ILE A 14 -8.52 -1.25 -11.66
C ILE A 14 -8.69 -2.37 -12.70
N GLY A 15 -9.17 -3.54 -12.26
CA GLY A 15 -9.53 -4.64 -13.15
C GLY A 15 -8.40 -5.60 -13.54
N LYS A 16 -7.17 -5.41 -13.04
CA LYS A 16 -6.02 -6.30 -13.32
C LYS A 16 -6.06 -7.59 -12.52
N GLU A 17 -6.64 -7.58 -11.33
CA GLU A 17 -6.73 -8.75 -10.47
C GLU A 17 -8.19 -9.07 -10.16
N SER A 18 -8.58 -10.33 -10.41
CA SER A 18 -9.87 -10.89 -10.00
C SER A 18 -9.62 -11.89 -8.87
N GLY A 19 -10.11 -11.62 -7.66
CA GLY A 19 -9.90 -12.50 -6.50
C GLY A 19 -9.92 -11.76 -5.17
N ARG A 20 -9.55 -12.42 -4.07
CA ARG A 20 -9.41 -11.72 -2.78
C ARG A 20 -8.17 -10.81 -2.86
N CYS A 21 -8.33 -9.54 -2.54
CA CYS A 21 -7.28 -8.54 -2.63
C CYS A 21 -7.21 -7.69 -1.37
N VAL A 22 -6.00 -7.27 -1.00
CA VAL A 22 -5.72 -6.42 0.15
C VAL A 22 -5.14 -5.10 -0.32
N SER A 23 -5.62 -4.01 0.25
CA SER A 23 -5.04 -2.67 0.11
C SER A 23 -4.65 -2.15 1.48
N ILE A 24 -3.37 -1.81 1.66
CA ILE A 24 -2.82 -1.24 2.89
C ILE A 24 -2.34 0.18 2.56
N LEU A 25 -2.88 1.16 3.28
CA LEU A 25 -2.47 2.55 3.19
C LEU A 25 -2.04 3.03 4.56
N MET A 26 -0.95 3.79 4.62
CA MET A 26 -0.49 4.39 5.86
C MET A 26 0.30 5.69 5.64
N PRO A 27 0.21 6.65 6.59
CA PRO A 27 1.12 7.77 6.63
C PRO A 27 2.53 7.26 6.99
N THR A 28 3.54 7.93 6.46
CA THR A 28 4.94 7.65 6.77
C THR A 28 5.64 8.92 7.19
N TYR A 29 6.54 8.81 8.17
CA TYR A 29 7.42 9.89 8.56
C TYR A 29 8.64 9.94 7.63
N GLU A 30 8.95 11.13 7.13
CA GLU A 30 10.01 11.39 6.16
C GLU A 30 11.41 11.35 6.78
N SER A 31 11.57 11.64 8.07
CA SER A 31 12.87 11.68 8.74
C SER A 31 12.73 11.69 10.26
N GLY A 32 13.84 11.39 10.95
CA GLY A 32 13.94 11.46 12.40
C GLY A 32 13.68 10.14 13.11
N PRO A 33 13.69 10.14 14.46
CA PRO A 33 13.46 8.92 15.26
C PRO A 33 12.07 8.32 15.06
N GLU A 34 11.15 9.05 14.44
CA GLU A 34 9.80 8.61 14.12
C GLU A 34 9.74 7.64 12.92
N THR A 35 10.78 7.53 12.09
CA THR A 35 10.82 6.58 10.97
C THR A 35 10.77 5.11 11.46
N ALA A 36 11.29 4.84 12.65
CA ALA A 36 11.16 3.53 13.29
C ALA A 36 9.69 3.18 13.59
N GLN A 37 8.82 4.18 13.80
CA GLN A 37 7.39 3.95 13.97
C GLN A 37 6.72 3.51 12.68
N ASN A 38 7.24 3.88 11.51
CA ASN A 38 6.69 3.44 10.21
C ASN A 38 6.74 1.91 10.12
N SER A 39 7.89 1.31 10.44
CA SER A 39 8.07 -0.15 10.48
C SER A 39 7.08 -0.83 11.43
N ILE A 40 6.90 -0.28 12.62
CA ILE A 40 6.00 -0.85 13.65
C ILE A 40 4.55 -0.76 13.20
N ARG A 41 4.10 0.41 12.73
CA ARG A 41 2.74 0.60 12.20
C ARG A 41 2.47 -0.32 11.03
N PHE A 42 3.43 -0.44 10.12
CA PHE A 42 3.31 -1.33 8.98
C PHE A 42 3.12 -2.79 9.39
N LYS A 43 3.92 -3.29 10.34
CA LYS A 43 3.75 -4.65 10.88
C LYS A 43 2.34 -4.85 11.42
N ASN A 44 1.82 -3.89 12.20
CA ASN A 44 0.47 -3.97 12.74
C ASN A 44 -0.60 -4.01 11.63
N LEU A 45 -0.44 -3.24 10.56
CA LEU A 45 -1.37 -3.22 9.42
C LEU A 45 -1.28 -4.52 8.59
N ALA A 46 -0.06 -5.04 8.39
CA ALA A 46 0.16 -6.31 7.71
C ALA A 46 -0.45 -7.48 8.50
N THR A 47 -0.29 -7.52 9.82
CA THR A 47 -0.95 -8.51 10.68
C THR A 47 -2.47 -8.41 10.58
N GLN A 48 -3.04 -7.20 10.69
CA GLN A 48 -4.48 -6.99 10.51
C GLN A 48 -4.98 -7.45 9.13
N ALA A 49 -4.20 -7.24 8.07
CA ALA A 49 -4.54 -7.71 6.73
C ALA A 49 -4.59 -9.24 6.64
N ILE A 50 -3.66 -9.93 7.31
CA ILE A 50 -3.62 -11.39 7.37
C ILE A 50 -4.84 -11.90 8.14
N GLU A 51 -5.14 -11.32 9.30
CA GLU A 51 -6.30 -11.69 10.12
C GLU A 51 -7.65 -11.44 9.42
N ASN A 52 -7.74 -10.38 8.63
CA ASN A 52 -8.94 -10.04 7.84
C ASN A 52 -9.07 -10.87 6.56
N THR A 53 -8.07 -11.70 6.23
CA THR A 53 -8.07 -12.59 5.08
C THR A 53 -8.47 -14.00 5.51
N SER A 54 -9.44 -14.62 4.82
CA SER A 54 -9.87 -15.97 5.14
C SER A 54 -8.80 -17.04 4.84
N ASP A 55 -8.87 -18.16 5.57
CA ASP A 55 -7.98 -19.33 5.41
C ASP A 55 -8.01 -19.93 4.00
N SER A 56 -9.15 -19.80 3.30
CA SER A 56 -9.31 -20.27 1.92
C SER A 56 -8.45 -19.54 0.87
N CYS A 57 -7.72 -18.49 1.25
CA CYS A 57 -6.81 -17.73 0.38
C CYS A 57 -5.34 -17.91 0.80
N GLU A 58 -4.87 -19.15 0.89
CA GLU A 58 -3.51 -19.50 1.35
C GLU A 58 -2.41 -18.74 0.59
N LYS A 59 -2.53 -18.58 -0.73
CA LYS A 59 -1.55 -17.84 -1.56
C LYS A 59 -1.45 -16.37 -1.15
N LEU A 60 -2.59 -15.73 -0.92
CA LEU A 60 -2.64 -14.34 -0.48
C LEU A 60 -2.05 -14.20 0.92
N GLN A 61 -2.42 -15.09 1.85
CA GLN A 61 -1.84 -15.08 3.19
C GLN A 61 -0.33 -15.25 3.18
N HIS A 62 0.19 -16.19 2.38
CA HIS A 62 1.63 -16.37 2.23
C HIS A 62 2.30 -15.10 1.72
N ARG A 63 1.72 -14.42 0.72
CA ARG A 63 2.26 -13.12 0.25
C ARG A 63 2.22 -12.05 1.34
N LEU A 64 1.13 -11.95 2.12
CA LEU A 64 1.03 -10.99 3.21
C LEU A 64 2.05 -11.29 4.33
N GLN A 65 2.32 -12.56 4.61
CA GLN A 65 3.38 -12.99 5.53
C GLN A 65 4.75 -12.57 5.02
N GLU A 66 5.07 -12.81 3.74
CA GLU A 66 6.31 -12.33 3.13
C GLU A 66 6.39 -10.80 3.16
N LEU A 67 5.28 -10.11 2.89
CA LEU A 67 5.18 -8.66 2.93
C LEU A 67 5.46 -8.12 4.34
N SER A 68 4.99 -8.79 5.40
CA SER A 68 5.23 -8.37 6.78
C SER A 68 6.72 -8.26 7.13
N ARG A 69 7.59 -9.02 6.44
CA ARG A 69 9.06 -8.94 6.59
C ARG A 69 9.63 -7.62 6.11
N LEU A 70 8.92 -6.89 5.25
CA LEU A 70 9.30 -5.52 4.86
C LEU A 70 9.38 -4.58 6.07
N GLY A 71 8.63 -4.86 7.13
CA GLY A 71 8.76 -4.16 8.40
C GLY A 71 10.13 -4.36 9.07
N GLN A 72 10.97 -5.30 8.66
CA GLN A 72 12.33 -5.46 9.17
C GLN A 72 13.40 -4.82 8.27
N ASP A 73 13.00 -4.27 7.12
CA ASP A 73 13.92 -3.65 6.18
C ASP A 73 14.10 -2.17 6.52
N ASP A 74 15.08 -1.85 7.37
CA ASP A 74 15.35 -0.46 7.77
C ASP A 74 15.60 0.44 6.55
N ASN A 75 16.26 -0.07 5.51
CA ASN A 75 16.57 0.70 4.29
C ASN A 75 15.30 1.18 3.58
N PHE A 76 14.29 0.31 3.49
CA PHE A 76 12.97 0.65 2.98
C PHE A 76 12.33 1.83 3.74
N TRP A 77 12.45 1.84 5.07
CA TRP A 77 11.84 2.86 5.92
C TRP A 77 12.64 4.17 6.01
N GLN A 78 13.86 4.21 5.46
CA GLN A 78 14.65 5.44 5.32
C GLN A 78 14.20 6.30 4.12
N HIS A 79 13.16 5.91 3.39
CA HIS A 79 12.68 6.66 2.23
C HIS A 79 11.83 7.88 2.62
N GLN A 80 12.08 9.02 1.96
CA GLN A 80 11.40 10.28 2.23
C GLN A 80 10.11 10.39 1.40
N SER A 81 8.99 9.93 1.95
CA SER A 81 7.65 10.20 1.41
C SER A 81 6.62 10.30 2.52
N ALA A 82 5.52 10.99 2.25
CA ALA A 82 4.50 11.30 3.24
C ALA A 82 3.53 10.14 3.51
N GLY A 83 3.46 9.16 2.60
CA GLY A 83 2.67 7.95 2.79
C GLY A 83 3.11 6.78 1.92
N LEU A 84 2.54 5.63 2.19
CA LEU A 84 2.77 4.36 1.50
C LEU A 84 1.43 3.71 1.14
N ALA A 85 1.32 3.21 -0.09
CA ALA A 85 0.23 2.36 -0.52
C ALA A 85 0.79 1.01 -1.00
N ILE A 86 0.21 -0.08 -0.50
CA ILE A 86 0.53 -1.44 -0.93
C ILE A 86 -0.75 -2.16 -1.32
N PHE A 87 -0.73 -2.74 -2.51
CA PHE A 87 -1.80 -3.52 -3.11
C PHE A 87 -1.31 -4.95 -3.29
N VAL A 88 -1.97 -5.93 -2.69
CA VAL A 88 -1.60 -7.36 -2.78
C VAL A 88 -2.81 -8.19 -3.18
N CYS A 89 -2.66 -9.06 -4.18
CA CYS A 89 -3.61 -10.11 -4.52
C CYS A 89 -2.86 -11.44 -4.68
N GLU A 90 -3.59 -12.48 -5.08
CA GLU A 90 -3.01 -13.82 -5.27
C GLU A 90 -1.94 -13.87 -6.36
N HIS A 91 -1.99 -13.04 -7.39
CA HIS A 91 -1.05 -13.10 -8.53
C HIS A 91 0.05 -12.04 -8.48
N GLY A 92 -0.10 -11.00 -7.67
CA GLY A 92 0.88 -9.92 -7.63
C GLY A 92 0.81 -9.02 -6.41
N GLU A 93 1.83 -8.18 -6.30
CA GLU A 93 1.90 -7.07 -5.36
C GLU A 93 2.40 -5.81 -6.07
N GLN A 94 1.86 -4.66 -5.69
CA GLN A 94 2.31 -3.36 -6.16
C GLN A 94 2.45 -2.42 -4.95
N ARG A 95 3.54 -1.65 -4.94
CA ARG A 95 3.91 -0.78 -3.81
C ARG A 95 4.25 0.60 -4.35
N PHE A 96 3.67 1.64 -3.75
CA PHE A 96 3.82 3.01 -4.20
C PHE A 96 4.07 3.95 -3.04
N TRP A 97 5.03 4.86 -3.23
CA TRP A 97 5.16 6.01 -2.35
C TRP A 97 4.13 7.07 -2.72
N LEU A 98 3.48 7.63 -1.70
CA LEU A 98 2.48 8.67 -1.84
C LEU A 98 3.09 10.03 -1.49
N PRO A 99 2.80 11.08 -2.29
CA PRO A 99 3.26 12.44 -2.01
C PRO A 99 2.55 13.08 -0.81
N GLN A 100 1.49 12.45 -0.30
CA GLN A 100 0.66 12.93 0.80
C GLN A 100 0.32 11.79 1.76
N SER A 101 0.10 12.14 3.03
CA SER A 101 -0.19 11.19 4.09
C SER A 101 -1.64 10.67 4.02
N PRO A 102 -1.86 9.38 3.71
CA PRO A 102 -3.20 8.80 3.76
C PRO A 102 -3.63 8.55 5.19
N ARG A 103 -4.91 8.27 5.36
CA ARG A 103 -5.38 7.62 6.58
C ARG A 103 -4.87 6.19 6.61
N GLU A 104 -4.55 5.71 7.81
CA GLU A 104 -4.27 4.29 8.04
C GLU A 104 -5.50 3.47 7.65
N THR A 105 -5.34 2.56 6.69
CA THR A 105 -6.45 1.80 6.14
C THR A 105 -5.97 0.42 5.72
N VAL A 106 -6.70 -0.60 6.15
CA VAL A 106 -6.59 -1.97 5.63
C VAL A 106 -7.95 -2.32 5.03
N TYR A 107 -7.95 -2.62 3.74
CA TYR A 107 -9.14 -3.04 3.03
C TYR A 107 -8.93 -4.44 2.46
N VAL A 108 -9.90 -5.34 2.64
CA VAL A 108 -9.88 -6.67 2.05
C VAL A 108 -11.14 -6.86 1.19
N GLY A 109 -10.97 -6.84 -0.12
CA GLY A 109 -12.06 -6.85 -1.11
C GLY A 109 -11.91 -7.93 -2.17
N LYS A 110 -12.74 -7.82 -3.21
CA LYS A 110 -12.60 -8.62 -4.46
C LYS A 110 -11.69 -7.93 -5.50
N GLU A 111 -11.32 -6.68 -5.20
CA GLU A 111 -10.58 -5.76 -6.06
C GLU A 111 -9.75 -4.85 -5.14
N TYR A 112 -8.77 -4.14 -5.70
CA TYR A 112 -8.01 -3.13 -4.98
C TYR A 112 -8.85 -1.90 -4.62
N CYS A 113 -8.72 -1.41 -3.39
CA CYS A 113 -9.34 -0.16 -2.96
C CYS A 113 -8.46 1.02 -3.38
N VAL A 114 -8.67 1.50 -4.61
CA VAL A 114 -7.94 2.63 -5.18
C VAL A 114 -8.59 3.98 -4.91
N GLU A 115 -9.87 4.03 -4.52
CA GLU A 115 -10.61 5.25 -4.17
C GLU A 115 -9.87 6.19 -3.20
N PRO A 116 -9.34 5.72 -2.05
CA PRO A 116 -8.64 6.60 -1.12
C PRO A 116 -7.42 7.24 -1.75
N VAL A 117 -6.79 6.60 -2.74
CA VAL A 117 -5.61 7.12 -3.43
C VAL A 117 -5.97 7.99 -4.63
N ALA A 118 -7.06 7.66 -5.34
CA ALA A 118 -7.59 8.48 -6.42
C ALA A 118 -8.07 9.85 -5.90
N ALA A 119 -8.69 9.87 -4.71
CA ALA A 119 -9.10 11.11 -4.04
C ALA A 119 -7.90 12.01 -3.67
N MET A 120 -6.73 11.40 -3.44
CA MET A 120 -5.48 12.11 -3.17
C MET A 120 -4.88 12.71 -4.44
N GLY A 121 -4.97 11.99 -5.56
CA GLY A 121 -4.51 12.45 -6.87
C GLY A 121 -5.24 13.66 -7.45
N SER A 122 -6.30 14.17 -6.80
CA SER A 122 -6.90 15.45 -7.13
C SER A 122 -6.13 16.62 -6.50
N VAL A 123 -4.97 16.93 -7.08
CA VAL A 123 -4.51 18.33 -7.17
C VAL A 123 -3.97 18.57 -8.57
N VAL A 124 -4.69 19.45 -9.28
CA VAL A 124 -4.44 20.04 -10.60
C VAL A 124 -4.24 19.07 -11.79
N ALA A 125 -5.30 18.94 -12.59
CA ALA A 125 -5.12 18.98 -14.04
C ALA A 125 -4.27 20.22 -14.34
N GLN A 126 -3.01 20.04 -14.74
CA GLN A 126 -2.25 21.13 -15.34
C GLN A 126 -3.05 21.55 -16.59
N PRO A 127 -3.36 22.85 -16.77
CA PRO A 127 -3.89 23.31 -18.03
C PRO A 127 -2.85 22.95 -19.10
N ILE A 128 -3.32 22.24 -20.12
CA ILE A 128 -2.64 22.20 -21.41
C ILE A 128 -2.52 23.65 -21.89
N ASP A 129 -1.29 24.15 -22.01
CA ASP A 129 -0.97 25.27 -22.89
C ASP A 129 -0.48 24.69 -24.22
#